data_AF-A0A9P7TT42-F1
#
_entry.id   AF-A0A9P7TT42-F1
#
_cell.length_a   1.000
_cell.length_b   1.000
_cell.length_c   1.000
_cell.angle_alpha   90.00
_cell.angle_beta   90.00
_cell.angle_gamma   90.00
#
_symmetry.space_group_name_H-M   'P 1'
#
loop_
_entity.id
_entity.type
_entity.pdbx_description
1 polymer ?
#
loop_
_entity_poly.entity_id
_entity_poly.type
_entity_poly.pdbx_seq_one_letter_code
_entity_poly.pdbx_strand_id
1 'polypeptide(L)'
;MVRILSIFITTLAAVSPVAQAGACVPGLQYCGSTLKDYGYNGAKSLHWNTLYQCNSDGGVTKLKKCFHFCIDAGAGKNDFCP
;
A
#
# COMPACT_ATOMS: atom_id res chain seq x y z
N MET A 1 -32.32 28.49 -17.38
CA MET A 1 -31.94 27.09 -17.09
C MET A 1 -30.44 27.07 -16.80
N VAL A 2 -30.03 26.86 -15.55
CA VAL A 2 -28.61 26.84 -15.16
C VAL A 2 -28.24 25.39 -14.88
N ARG A 3 -27.39 24.79 -15.72
CA ARG A 3 -26.82 23.46 -15.50
C ARG A 3 -25.58 23.64 -14.63
N ILE A 4 -25.73 23.40 -13.34
CA ILE A 4 -24.61 23.40 -12.41
C ILE A 4 -23.84 22.10 -12.67
N LEU A 5 -22.74 22.22 -13.44
CA LEU A 5 -21.78 21.14 -13.64
C LEU A 5 -21.26 20.74 -12.25
N SER A 6 -21.59 19.54 -11.77
CA SER A 6 -21.05 19.00 -10.53
C SER A 6 -19.52 18.96 -10.62
N ILE A 7 -18.87 19.87 -9.91
CA ILE A 7 -17.42 19.88 -9.74
C ILE A 7 -17.16 18.82 -8.66
N PHE A 8 -16.73 17.63 -9.06
CA PHE A 8 -16.20 16.64 -8.12
C PHE A 8 -14.90 17.19 -7.55
N ILE A 9 -14.98 17.81 -6.37
CA ILE A 9 -13.81 18.26 -5.63
C ILE A 9 -13.17 17.00 -5.04
N THR A 10 -12.23 16.40 -5.77
CA THR A 10 -11.39 15.32 -5.24
C THR A 10 -10.45 15.93 -4.22
N THR A 11 -10.86 15.90 -2.96
CA THR A 11 -10.00 16.26 -1.84
C THR A 11 -8.88 15.25 -1.75
N LEU A 12 -7.67 15.67 -2.16
CA LEU A 12 -6.47 14.85 -2.01
C LEU A 12 -6.08 14.87 -0.53
N ALA A 13 -6.55 13.87 0.21
CA ALA A 13 -6.08 13.66 1.58
C ALA A 13 -4.58 13.35 1.53
N ALA A 14 -3.77 14.21 2.16
CA ALA A 14 -2.37 13.92 2.41
C ALA A 14 -2.28 12.84 3.50
N VAL A 15 -2.46 11.58 3.09
CA VAL A 15 -2.27 10.43 3.96
C VAL A 15 -0.79 10.30 4.29
N SER A 16 -0.46 10.37 5.58
CA SER A 16 0.90 10.15 6.07
C SER A 16 1.43 8.78 5.62
N PRO A 17 2.74 8.63 5.37
CA PRO A 17 3.35 7.37 4.91
C PRO A 17 2.97 6.15 5.76
N VAL A 18 2.90 6.38 7.06
CA VAL A 18 2.53 5.40 8.09
C VAL A 18 1.09 4.90 7.89
N ALA A 19 0.17 5.82 7.62
CA ALA A 19 -1.22 5.49 7.32
C ALA A 19 -1.40 4.80 5.96
N GLN A 20 -0.51 5.03 4.99
CA GLN A 20 -0.60 4.46 3.64
C GLN A 20 -0.36 2.94 3.64
N ALA A 21 0.73 2.49 4.29
CA ALA A 21 1.03 1.06 4.38
C ALA A 21 0.03 0.33 5.29
N GLY A 22 -0.35 0.92 6.44
CA GLY A 22 -1.38 0.36 7.31
C GLY A 22 -2.75 0.22 6.64
N ALA A 23 -3.10 1.15 5.75
CA ALA A 23 -4.33 1.12 4.96
C ALA A 23 -4.22 0.32 3.65
N CYS A 24 -3.06 -0.23 3.31
CA CYS A 24 -2.82 -0.94 2.06
C CYS A 24 -3.33 -0.17 0.83
N VAL A 25 -2.72 0.99 0.55
CA VAL A 25 -3.15 1.86 -0.57
C VAL A 25 -3.22 1.07 -1.89
N PRO A 26 -4.40 1.01 -2.54
CA PRO A 26 -4.56 0.27 -3.79
C PRO A 26 -3.58 0.70 -4.87
N GLY A 27 -3.03 -0.27 -5.60
CA GLY A 27 -2.06 -0.03 -6.66
C GLY A 27 -0.60 0.08 -6.21
N LEU A 28 -0.34 0.22 -4.90
CA LEU A 28 1.02 0.17 -4.36
C LEU A 28 1.45 -1.24 -3.97
N GLN A 29 2.76 -1.45 -3.96
CA GLN A 29 3.39 -2.70 -3.53
C GLN A 29 4.16 -2.46 -2.24
N TYR A 30 3.99 -3.34 -1.27
CA TYR A 30 4.64 -3.24 0.03
C TYR A 30 5.32 -4.55 0.41
N CYS A 31 6.44 -4.45 1.11
CA CYS A 31 7.04 -5.58 1.78
C CYS A 31 6.13 -6.08 2.90
N GLY A 32 6.17 -7.37 3.17
CA GLY A 32 5.47 -7.94 4.32
C GLY A 32 5.98 -7.38 5.65
N SER A 33 7.24 -6.95 5.74
CA SER A 33 7.77 -6.20 6.88
C SER A 33 7.09 -4.83 7.02
N THR A 34 7.07 -4.03 5.95
CA THR A 34 6.42 -2.72 5.89
C THR A 34 4.96 -2.80 6.34
N LEU A 35 4.20 -3.74 5.80
CA LEU A 35 2.80 -3.96 6.19
C LEU A 35 2.64 -4.33 7.68
N LYS A 36 3.58 -5.09 8.26
CA LYS A 36 3.58 -5.42 9.69
C LYS A 36 3.89 -4.22 10.56
N ASP A 37 4.93 -3.48 10.21
CA ASP A 37 5.43 -2.33 10.98
C ASP A 37 4.38 -1.22 11.06
N TYR A 38 3.57 -1.08 10.00
CA TYR A 38 2.49 -0.10 9.92
C TYR A 38 1.10 -0.64 10.26
N GLY A 39 1.00 -1.87 10.79
CA GLY A 39 -0.23 -2.37 11.39
C GLY A 39 -1.34 -2.75 10.41
N TYR A 40 -0.99 -3.16 9.19
CA TYR A 40 -1.97 -3.67 8.22
C TYR A 40 -2.77 -4.86 8.80
N ASN A 41 -4.09 -4.85 8.61
CA ASN A 41 -4.95 -5.91 9.12
C ASN A 41 -4.68 -7.22 8.36
N GLY A 42 -4.24 -8.26 9.07
CA GLY A 42 -3.79 -9.51 8.46
C GLY A 42 -2.28 -9.58 8.23
N ALA A 43 -1.50 -8.54 8.54
CA ALA A 43 -0.05 -8.54 8.34
C ALA A 43 0.68 -9.69 9.06
N LYS A 44 0.12 -10.22 10.16
CA LYS A 44 0.70 -11.34 10.92
C LYS A 44 0.94 -12.60 10.07
N SER A 45 0.09 -12.87 9.08
CA SER A 45 0.24 -14.03 8.19
C SER A 45 1.19 -13.78 7.02
N LEU A 46 1.62 -12.53 6.81
CA LEU A 46 2.53 -12.16 5.74
C LEU A 46 3.97 -12.50 6.10
N HIS A 47 4.76 -12.88 5.10
CA HIS A 47 6.17 -13.16 5.28
C HIS A 47 6.97 -11.87 5.09
N TRP A 48 7.88 -11.56 6.02
CA TRP A 48 8.55 -10.26 6.10
C TRP A 48 9.34 -9.89 4.83
N ASN A 49 10.01 -10.87 4.21
CA ASN A 49 10.80 -10.67 2.99
C ASN A 49 10.01 -10.90 1.67
N THR A 50 8.69 -10.85 1.71
CA THR A 50 7.86 -11.06 0.53
C THR A 50 7.22 -9.75 0.10
N LEU A 51 7.18 -9.49 -1.21
CA LEU A 51 6.54 -8.35 -1.82
C LEU A 51 5.07 -8.67 -2.11
N TYR A 52 4.19 -7.76 -1.70
CA TYR A 52 2.74 -7.88 -1.82
C TYR A 52 2.16 -6.70 -2.59
N GLN A 53 1.20 -6.96 -3.47
CA GLN A 53 0.40 -5.95 -4.14
C GLN A 53 -0.83 -5.62 -3.31
N CYS A 54 -1.08 -4.35 -3.06
CA CYS A 54 -2.35 -3.88 -2.49
C CYS A 54 -3.42 -3.78 -3.56
N ASN A 55 -4.53 -4.46 -3.30
CA ASN A 55 -5.70 -4.54 -4.15
C ASN A 55 -6.74 -3.46 -3.76
N SER A 56 -7.70 -3.19 -4.64
CA SER A 56 -8.76 -2.20 -4.39
C SER A 56 -9.75 -2.57 -3.28
N ASP A 57 -9.77 -3.83 -2.84
CA ASP A 57 -10.58 -4.33 -1.72
C ASP A 57 -9.89 -4.17 -0.35
N GLY A 58 -8.67 -3.60 -0.32
CA GLY A 58 -7.83 -3.51 0.88
C GLY A 58 -7.11 -4.83 1.22
N GLY A 59 -7.29 -5.86 0.39
CA GLY A 59 -6.54 -7.10 0.48
C GLY A 59 -5.13 -6.96 -0.10
N VAL A 60 -4.27 -7.94 0.21
CA VAL A 60 -2.95 -8.07 -0.39
C VAL A 60 -2.81 -9.36 -1.18
N THR A 61 -2.21 -9.25 -2.36
CA THR A 61 -1.83 -10.40 -3.19
C THR A 61 -0.32 -10.60 -3.12
N LYS A 62 0.13 -11.82 -2.83
CA LYS A 62 1.56 -12.15 -2.87
C LYS A 62 2.08 -12.07 -4.32
N LEU A 63 3.08 -11.22 -4.56
CA LEU A 63 3.75 -11.13 -5.85
C LEU A 63 4.98 -12.04 -5.92
N LYS A 64 5.98 -11.78 -5.07
CA LYS A 64 7.24 -12.53 -5.07
C LYS A 64 7.90 -12.56 -3.71
N LYS A 65 8.61 -13.65 -3.41
CA LYS A 65 9.49 -13.73 -2.24
C LYS A 65 10.86 -13.17 -2.65
N CYS A 66 11.40 -12.21 -1.91
CA CYS A 66 12.74 -11.69 -2.15
C CYS A 66 13.79 -12.73 -1.73
N PHE A 67 14.92 -12.78 -2.45
CA PHE A 67 15.99 -13.75 -2.17
C PHE A 67 16.69 -13.48 -0.83
N HIS A 68 16.89 -12.20 -0.47
CA HIS A 68 17.47 -11.79 0.80
C HIS A 68 16.45 -11.00 1.63
N PHE A 69 16.34 -9.70 1.37
CA PHE A 69 15.44 -8.79 2.05
C PHE A 69 14.56 -8.05 1.05
N CYS A 70 13.45 -7.54 1.55
CA CYS A 70 12.59 -6.63 0.82
C CYS A 70 12.89 -5.21 1.30
N ILE A 71 12.94 -4.25 0.37
CA ILE A 71 13.34 -2.86 0.64
C ILE A 71 12.10 -1.97 0.60
N ASP A 72 11.88 -1.24 1.69
CA ASP A 72 10.91 -0.15 1.75
C ASP A 72 11.44 1.01 0.89
N ALA A 73 10.73 1.35 -0.19
CA ALA A 73 11.12 2.44 -1.10
C ALA A 73 10.74 3.83 -0.57
N GLY A 74 10.05 3.88 0.56
CA GLY A 74 9.48 5.06 1.17
C GLY A 74 8.08 5.38 0.69
N ALA A 75 7.52 6.43 1.28
CA ALA A 75 6.13 6.86 1.08
C ALA A 75 5.72 7.01 -0.39
N GLY A 76 4.54 6.49 -0.73
CA GLY A 76 3.96 6.62 -2.06
C GLY A 76 4.72 5.93 -3.19
N LYS A 77 5.72 5.10 -2.87
CA LYS A 77 6.50 4.32 -3.83
C LYS A 77 6.25 2.83 -3.61
N ASN A 78 6.52 2.04 -4.65
CA ASN A 78 6.48 0.59 -4.55
C ASN A 78 7.76 0.10 -3.89
N ASP A 79 7.59 -0.70 -2.85
CA ASP A 79 8.65 -1.51 -2.29
C ASP A 79 9.19 -2.49 -3.34
N PHE A 80 10.41 -2.98 -3.12
CA PHE A 80 11.06 -3.83 -4.12
C PHE A 80 11.97 -4.89 -3.51
N CYS A 81 12.19 -5.95 -4.29
CA CYS A 81 13.27 -6.90 -4.04
C CYS A 81 14.47 -6.50 -4.90
N PRO A 82 15.68 -6.34 -4.31
CA PRO A 82 16.92 -6.25 -5.06
C PRO A 82 17.28 -7.58 -5.72
#